data_AF-A0A8C3RL90-F1
#
_entry.id   AF-A0A8C3RL90-F1
#
_cell.length_a   1.000
_cell.length_b   1.000
_cell.length_c   1.000
_cell.angle_alpha   90.00
_cell.angle_beta   90.00
_cell.angle_gamma   90.00
#
_symmetry.space_group_name_H-M   'P 1'
#
loop_
_entity.id
_entity.type
_entity.pdbx_description
1 polymer ?
#
loop_
_entity_poly.entity_id
_entity_poly.type
_entity_poly.pdbx_seq_one_letter_code
_entity_poly.pdbx_strand_id
1 'polypeptide(L)'
;RHPESEGLRGAYGRPDRRSPGRPATSSLWVFSKVTMLFLFFIGGCGIPPRLTFAELQNEFTTQADFPGGTTVRYNCRSGYQKVPGVSPTLTCERESVWSEPRQFCRGKLP
;
A
#
# COMPACT_ATOMS: atom_id res chain seq x y z
N ARG A 1 -55.26 -65.23 34.71
CA ARG A 1 -54.42 -65.21 33.48
C ARG A 1 -53.80 -63.81 33.41
N HIS A 2 -52.67 -63.62 34.10
CA HIS A 2 -51.88 -62.38 34.14
C HIS A 2 -50.93 -62.35 32.94
N PRO A 3 -50.60 -61.19 32.35
CA PRO A 3 -49.42 -61.05 31.50
C PRO A 3 -48.29 -60.42 32.32
N GLU A 4 -47.13 -61.06 32.39
CA GLU A 4 -45.88 -60.42 32.81
C GLU A 4 -44.82 -60.77 31.77
N SER A 5 -44.57 -59.82 30.87
CA SER A 5 -43.63 -59.94 29.76
C SER A 5 -42.25 -59.44 30.18
N GLU A 6 -41.26 -60.19 29.72
CA GLU A 6 -39.85 -60.19 30.09
C GLU A 6 -39.09 -58.88 29.80
N GLY A 7 -38.14 -58.58 30.70
CA GLY A 7 -36.73 -58.41 30.36
C GLY A 7 -36.31 -57.28 29.42
N LEU A 8 -35.48 -56.37 29.95
CA LEU A 8 -34.22 -55.92 29.31
C LEU A 8 -33.46 -54.98 30.27
N ARG A 9 -32.49 -55.53 31.02
CA ARG A 9 -31.46 -54.74 31.71
C ARG A 9 -30.47 -54.23 30.67
N GLY A 10 -30.64 -52.97 30.28
CA GLY A 10 -29.69 -52.24 29.43
C GLY A 10 -28.55 -51.64 30.25
N ALA A 11 -27.38 -52.25 30.09
CA ALA A 11 -26.01 -51.74 30.23
C ALA A 11 -25.74 -50.44 31.04
N TYR A 12 -24.93 -50.62 32.09
CA TYR A 12 -23.96 -49.64 32.55
C TYR A 12 -23.13 -49.06 31.40
N GLY A 13 -22.98 -47.74 31.37
CA GLY A 13 -22.02 -47.04 30.52
C GLY A 13 -22.46 -45.62 30.14
N ARG A 14 -22.16 -44.64 30.99
CA ARG A 14 -22.32 -43.21 30.65
C ARG A 14 -21.17 -42.84 29.70
N PRO A 15 -21.42 -42.36 28.47
CA PRO A 15 -20.33 -41.86 27.64
C PRO A 15 -19.82 -40.54 28.24
N ASP A 16 -18.51 -40.47 28.42
CA ASP A 16 -17.75 -39.32 28.89
C ASP A 16 -18.08 -38.06 28.08
N ARG A 17 -18.57 -37.00 28.74
CA ARG A 17 -18.66 -35.66 28.15
C ARG A 17 -17.23 -35.14 28.01
N ARG A 18 -16.56 -35.53 26.94
CA ARG A 18 -15.37 -34.83 26.48
C ARG A 18 -15.80 -33.42 26.07
N SER A 19 -15.60 -32.45 26.96
CA SER A 19 -15.77 -31.02 26.68
C SER A 19 -15.07 -30.71 25.36
N PRO A 20 -15.72 -30.04 24.38
CA PRO A 20 -14.99 -29.47 23.27
C PRO A 20 -14.01 -28.49 23.90
N GLY A 21 -12.71 -28.78 23.78
CA GLY A 21 -11.69 -27.79 24.10
C GLY A 21 -12.07 -26.51 23.38
N ARG A 22 -12.04 -25.37 24.10
CA ARG A 22 -12.17 -24.05 23.47
C ARG A 22 -11.22 -24.06 22.27
N PRO A 23 -11.67 -23.75 21.05
CA PRO A 23 -10.71 -23.52 19.99
C PRO A 23 -9.81 -22.41 20.52
N ALA A 24 -8.50 -22.68 20.65
CA ALA A 24 -7.53 -21.61 20.74
C ALA A 24 -7.81 -20.79 19.49
N THR A 25 -8.48 -19.64 19.65
CA THR A 25 -8.81 -18.74 18.55
C THR A 25 -7.47 -18.26 18.06
N SER A 26 -6.94 -18.99 17.08
CA SER A 26 -5.58 -18.87 16.60
C SER A 26 -5.37 -17.41 16.21
N SER A 27 -4.55 -16.69 16.97
CA SER A 27 -4.33 -15.26 16.80
C SER A 27 -3.70 -14.92 15.43
N LEU A 28 -3.40 -15.94 14.62
CA LEU A 28 -2.91 -15.86 13.25
C LEU A 28 -3.89 -15.20 12.27
N TRP A 29 -5.20 -15.20 12.57
CA TRP A 29 -6.18 -14.43 11.77
C TRP A 29 -5.97 -12.91 11.90
N VAL A 30 -5.44 -12.46 13.04
CA VAL A 30 -5.15 -11.03 13.30
C VAL A 30 -3.87 -10.62 12.58
N PHE A 31 -2.82 -11.44 12.65
CA PHE A 31 -1.58 -11.20 11.90
C PHE A 31 -1.82 -11.16 10.39
N SER A 32 -2.60 -12.09 9.84
CA SER A 32 -2.94 -12.08 8.41
C SER A 32 -3.73 -10.83 7.98
N LYS A 33 -4.56 -10.24 8.86
CA LYS A 33 -5.29 -8.98 8.60
C LYS A 33 -4.38 -7.74 8.74
N VAL A 34 -3.47 -7.73 9.72
CA VAL A 34 -2.50 -6.64 9.96
C VAL A 34 -1.45 -6.59 8.86
N THR A 35 -0.91 -7.72 8.41
CA THR A 35 0.04 -7.76 7.28
C THR A 35 -0.61 -7.37 5.95
N MET A 36 -1.91 -7.63 5.78
CA MET A 36 -2.66 -7.19 4.59
C MET A 36 -2.93 -5.68 4.60
N LEU A 37 -3.17 -5.07 5.76
CA LEU A 37 -3.30 -3.60 5.91
C LEU A 37 -1.94 -2.88 5.79
N PHE A 38 -0.85 -3.54 6.17
CA PHE A 38 0.50 -2.97 6.15
C PHE A 38 1.08 -2.83 4.73
N LEU A 39 0.58 -3.60 3.75
CA LEU A 39 1.03 -3.54 2.35
C LEU A 39 0.29 -2.52 1.47
N PHE A 40 -0.76 -1.85 1.98
CA PHE A 40 -1.64 -1.04 1.14
C PHE A 40 -1.39 0.48 1.19
N PHE A 41 -0.36 0.94 1.92
CA PHE A 41 -0.11 2.39 2.10
C PHE A 41 1.08 2.96 1.32
N ILE A 42 1.57 2.29 0.28
CA ILE A 42 2.45 2.98 -0.68
C ILE A 42 1.56 3.61 -1.76
N GLY A 43 0.95 4.75 -1.42
CA GLY A 43 0.27 5.60 -2.39
C GLY A 43 1.25 6.20 -3.39
N GLY A 44 0.77 6.69 -4.53
CA GLY A 44 1.62 7.48 -5.44
C GLY A 44 1.86 8.90 -4.92
N CYS A 45 2.78 9.63 -5.56
CA CYS A 45 3.09 11.02 -5.20
C CYS A 45 2.04 12.04 -5.69
N GLY A 46 1.00 11.59 -6.40
CA GLY A 46 0.03 12.49 -7.02
C GLY A 46 0.64 13.44 -8.05
N ILE A 47 0.03 14.61 -8.24
CA ILE A 47 0.42 15.57 -9.28
C ILE A 47 1.81 16.20 -8.95
N PRO A 48 2.75 16.23 -9.91
CA PRO A 48 4.06 16.87 -9.72
C PRO A 48 3.96 18.36 -9.36
N PRO A 49 4.87 18.88 -8.50
CA PRO A 49 4.86 20.26 -8.08
C PRO A 49 5.12 21.22 -9.25
N ARG A 50 4.49 22.41 -9.21
CA ARG A 50 4.77 23.47 -10.18
C ARG A 50 6.00 24.26 -9.76
N LEU A 51 6.93 24.42 -10.70
CA LEU A 51 8.18 25.17 -10.50
C LEU A 51 8.10 26.54 -11.19
N THR A 52 8.72 27.54 -10.59
CA THR A 52 8.80 28.91 -11.14
C THR A 52 9.81 29.03 -12.26
N PHE A 53 10.84 28.19 -12.25
CA PHE A 53 11.93 28.16 -13.23
C PHE A 53 11.75 27.10 -14.34
N ALA A 54 10.79 26.19 -14.17
CA ALA A 54 10.57 25.06 -15.06
C ALA A 54 9.09 24.68 -15.19
N GLU A 55 8.74 24.03 -16.29
CA GLU A 55 7.41 23.52 -16.59
C GLU A 55 7.46 22.00 -16.80
N LEU A 56 6.42 21.30 -16.32
CA LEU A 56 6.32 19.85 -16.50
C LEU A 56 6.11 19.53 -17.98
N GLN A 57 6.78 18.50 -18.51
CA GLN A 57 6.57 18.08 -19.88
C GLN A 57 5.15 17.54 -20.10
N ASN A 58 4.58 17.82 -21.27
CA ASN A 58 3.21 17.44 -21.62
C ASN A 58 2.95 15.92 -21.45
N GLU A 59 3.97 15.09 -21.65
CA GLU A 59 3.88 13.63 -21.46
C GLU A 59 3.44 13.21 -20.05
N PHE A 60 3.67 14.05 -19.04
CA PHE A 60 3.29 13.80 -17.65
C PHE A 60 2.09 14.62 -17.17
N THR A 61 1.58 15.55 -17.98
CA THR A 61 0.46 16.43 -17.58
C THR A 61 -0.91 15.74 -17.57
N THR A 62 -1.04 14.62 -18.28
CA THR A 62 -2.28 13.83 -18.34
C THR A 62 -2.42 12.86 -17.17
N GLN A 63 -1.31 12.55 -16.50
CA GLN A 63 -1.27 11.61 -15.40
C GLN A 63 -1.43 12.34 -14.06
N ALA A 64 -2.38 11.88 -13.24
CA ALA A 64 -2.68 12.48 -11.94
C ALA A 64 -2.03 11.73 -10.77
N ASP A 65 -1.55 10.51 -10.99
CA ASP A 65 -0.94 9.67 -9.96
C ASP A 65 0.29 8.92 -10.48
N PHE A 66 1.36 8.96 -9.70
CA PHE A 66 2.68 8.47 -10.06
C PHE A 66 3.17 7.52 -8.97
N PRO A 67 3.42 6.23 -9.28
CA PRO A 67 3.92 5.29 -8.28
C PRO A 67 5.32 5.67 -7.79
N GLY A 68 5.63 5.27 -6.55
CA GLY A 68 6.96 5.43 -5.96
C GLY A 68 8.06 4.90 -6.89
N GLY A 69 9.09 5.70 -7.13
CA GLY A 69 10.18 5.42 -8.06
C GLY A 69 10.00 6.02 -9.46
N THR A 70 8.84 6.60 -9.78
CA THR A 70 8.62 7.23 -11.09
C THR A 70 9.43 8.52 -11.22
N THR A 71 10.02 8.74 -12.39
CA THR A 71 10.77 9.97 -12.69
C THR A 71 10.06 10.74 -13.80
N VAL A 72 9.72 11.99 -13.52
CA VAL A 72 9.11 12.93 -14.46
C VAL A 72 10.14 13.95 -14.94
N ARG A 73 9.89 14.54 -16.11
CA ARG A 73 10.81 15.48 -16.74
C ARG A 73 10.17 16.85 -16.92
N TYR A 74 11.01 17.87 -16.78
CA TYR A 74 10.66 19.27 -16.88
C TYR A 74 11.45 19.96 -17.99
N ASN A 75 10.89 21.02 -18.54
CA ASN A 75 11.53 21.96 -19.45
C ASN A 75 11.79 23.29 -18.72
N CYS A 76 12.90 23.95 -19.02
CA CYS A 76 13.15 25.28 -18.47
C CYS A 76 12.23 26.31 -19.10
N ARG A 77 11.65 27.18 -18.28
CA ARG A 77 10.81 28.29 -18.75
C ARG A 77 11.62 29.32 -19.52
N SER A 78 10.94 30.19 -20.26
CA SER A 78 11.56 31.36 -20.88
C SER A 78 12.30 32.21 -19.84
N GLY A 79 13.50 32.69 -20.19
CA GLY A 79 14.39 33.38 -19.26
C GLY A 79 15.28 32.46 -18.40
N TYR A 80 15.12 31.13 -18.49
CA TYR A 80 15.98 30.15 -17.83
C TYR A 80 16.71 29.27 -18.85
N GLN A 81 17.85 28.70 -18.46
CA GLN A 81 18.63 27.75 -19.24
C GLN A 81 18.98 26.52 -18.43
N LYS A 82 19.03 25.37 -19.10
CA LYS A 82 19.42 24.09 -18.48
C LYS A 82 20.86 24.18 -17.99
N VAL A 83 21.10 23.70 -16.77
CA VAL A 83 22.45 23.58 -16.23
C VAL A 83 23.14 22.37 -16.87
N PRO A 84 24.32 22.54 -17.50
CA PRO A 84 25.08 21.43 -18.07
C PRO A 84 25.37 20.35 -17.02
N GLY A 85 25.17 19.09 -17.38
CA GLY A 85 25.40 17.95 -16.48
C GLY A 85 24.27 17.66 -15.48
N VAL A 86 23.20 18.47 -15.44
CA VAL A 86 22.05 18.22 -14.56
C VAL A 86 20.81 17.89 -15.39
N SER A 87 20.16 16.77 -15.06
CA SER A 87 18.88 16.36 -15.67
C SER A 87 17.72 17.16 -15.07
N PRO A 88 16.83 17.75 -15.89
CA PRO A 88 15.66 18.47 -15.40
C PRO A 88 14.55 17.49 -15.05
N THR A 89 14.78 16.69 -14.02
CA THR A 89 13.90 15.59 -13.63
C THR A 89 13.59 15.62 -12.15
N LEU A 90 12.39 15.17 -11.81
CA LEU A 90 11.90 15.01 -10.44
C LEU A 90 11.49 13.54 -10.26
N THR A 91 11.83 12.95 -9.12
CA THR A 91 11.53 11.55 -8.83
C THR A 91 10.53 11.47 -7.70
N CYS A 92 9.49 10.65 -7.88
CA CYS A 92 8.59 10.28 -6.81
C CYS A 92 9.32 9.33 -5.87
N GLU A 93 9.55 9.74 -4.64
CA GLU A 93 10.25 8.94 -3.64
C GLU A 93 9.35 7.82 -3.09
N ARG A 94 9.96 6.87 -2.37
CA ARG A 94 9.24 5.72 -1.79
C ARG A 94 8.22 6.13 -0.72
N GLU A 95 8.40 7.31 -0.13
CA GLU A 95 7.49 7.89 0.87
C GLU A 95 6.33 8.65 0.24
N SER A 96 6.06 8.46 -1.06
CA SER A 96 4.97 9.12 -1.78
C SER A 96 5.12 10.66 -1.82
N VAL A 97 6.36 11.14 -1.78
CA VAL A 97 6.72 12.57 -1.86
C VAL A 97 7.62 12.80 -3.07
N TRP A 98 7.43 13.93 -3.76
CA TRP A 98 8.32 14.33 -4.84
C TRP A 98 9.68 14.79 -4.29
N SER A 99 10.76 14.30 -4.89
CA SER A 99 12.13 14.70 -4.55
C SER A 99 12.33 16.20 -4.64
N GLU A 100 13.30 16.75 -3.91
CA GLU A 100 13.59 18.18 -4.00
C GLU A 100 14.05 18.58 -5.42
N PRO A 101 13.46 19.62 -6.03
CA PRO A 101 13.85 20.04 -7.38
C PRO A 101 15.25 20.62 -7.34
N ARG A 102 16.22 19.86 -7.86
CA ARG A 102 17.59 20.32 -8.06
C ARG A 102 17.58 21.59 -8.93
N GLN A 103 18.58 22.46 -8.79
CA GLN A 103 18.74 23.66 -9.63
C GLN A 103 19.16 23.28 -11.07
N PHE A 104 18.30 22.56 -11.79
CA PHE A 104 18.54 22.11 -13.15
C PHE A 104 18.25 23.19 -14.21
N CYS A 105 17.57 24.27 -13.82
CA CYS A 105 17.41 25.49 -14.63
C CYS A 105 17.97 26.69 -13.86
N ARG A 106 18.82 27.48 -14.53
CA ARG A 106 19.38 28.73 -14.00
C ARG A 106 18.87 29.91 -14.81
N GLY A 107 18.58 31.03 -14.16
CA GLY A 107 18.20 32.26 -14.85
C GLY A 107 19.29 32.69 -15.83
N LYS A 108 18.90 33.07 -17.04
CA LYS A 108 19.79 33.75 -17.98
C LYS A 108 20.03 35.15 -17.40
N LEU A 109 21.29 35.48 -17.11
CA LEU A 109 21.62 36.87 -16.82
C LEU A 109 21.29 37.71 -18.06
N PRO A 110 20.66 38.89 -17.89
CA PRO A 110 20.42 39.81 -19.00
C PRO A 110 21.71 40.32 -19.63
#